data_AF-A0A1F9D116-F1
#
_entry.id   AF-A0A1F9D116-F1
#
_cell.length_a   1.000
_cell.length_b   1.000
_cell.length_c   1.000
_cell.angle_alpha   90.00
_cell.angle_beta   90.00
_cell.angle_gamma   90.00
#
_symmetry.space_group_name_H-M   'P 1'
#
loop_
_entity.id
_entity.type
_entity.pdbx_description
1 polymer ?
#
loop_
_entity_poly.entity_id
_entity_poly.type
_entity_poly.pdbx_seq_one_letter_code
_entity_poly.pdbx_strand_id
1 'polypeptide(L)'
;MAEAMMVMEKFADILGEKHDQENWKILSEQRIKNTHAMFFDNWFRDIDARTNKPIILPEYFDLMMLAPLTCGIANEEQTKALKIKFEYFQRGTNSQSQWPPQIFTLCEAAWNGDARDIAADILASTADRVYRRTDSRKVLYYDSTFSYRVPGVANEFWPVKEIPAGGENYGWGATLPMNILRTIVGFRESNDLHTTEFFLAPMLPNNIMKAGKKYSVNNLCYRNVKFNLSYEVKKSNLIEITMDYKMQTPLSVTISQRNGGKVIVQEEKFSEQKISFNASNGDVFIVRFN
;
A
#
# COMPACT_ATOMS: atom_id res chain seq x y z
N MET A 1 -16.92 0.69 -7.28
CA MET A 1 -18.33 0.85 -6.83
C MET A 1 -18.65 0.03 -5.59
N ALA A 2 -18.35 -1.27 -5.52
CA ALA A 2 -18.61 -2.07 -4.32
C ALA A 2 -17.99 -1.47 -3.05
N GLU A 3 -16.68 -1.19 -3.05
CA GLU A 3 -16.00 -0.60 -1.89
C GLU A 3 -16.53 0.80 -1.52
N ALA A 4 -16.81 1.67 -2.50
CA ALA A 4 -17.49 2.94 -2.23
C ALA A 4 -18.83 2.76 -1.49
N MET A 5 -19.64 1.76 -1.85
CA MET A 5 -20.90 1.46 -1.14
C MET A 5 -20.65 0.94 0.28
N MET A 6 -19.62 0.12 0.49
CA MET A 6 -19.21 -0.31 1.83
C MET A 6 -18.72 0.86 2.70
N VAL A 7 -18.08 1.86 2.10
CA VAL A 7 -17.70 3.10 2.80
C VAL A 7 -18.94 3.91 3.18
N MET A 8 -19.93 4.01 2.29
CA MET A 8 -21.20 4.68 2.59
C MET A 8 -21.99 3.96 3.70
N GLU A 9 -21.96 2.63 3.74
CA GLU A 9 -22.52 1.84 4.85
C GLU A 9 -21.88 2.24 6.20
N LYS A 10 -20.54 2.37 6.25
CA LYS A 10 -19.84 2.82 7.46
C LYS A 10 -20.23 4.24 7.87
N PHE A 11 -20.36 5.16 6.92
CA PHE A 11 -20.80 6.52 7.23
C PHE A 11 -22.24 6.55 7.75
N ALA A 12 -23.15 5.77 7.16
CA ALA A 12 -24.51 5.64 7.65
C ALA A 12 -24.55 5.10 9.09
N ASP A 13 -23.72 4.11 9.42
CA ASP A 13 -23.62 3.57 10.78
C ASP A 13 -23.14 4.64 11.79
N ILE A 14 -22.10 5.40 11.43
CA ILE A 14 -21.57 6.50 12.27
C ILE A 14 -22.62 7.58 12.52
N LEU A 15 -23.47 7.87 11.53
CA LEU A 15 -24.53 8.87 11.63
C LEU A 15 -25.80 8.33 12.32
N GLY A 16 -25.88 7.02 12.56
CA GLY A 16 -27.07 6.38 13.12
C GLY A 16 -28.21 6.14 12.12
N GLU A 17 -27.94 6.28 10.82
CA GLU A 17 -28.92 6.15 9.73
C GLU A 17 -29.13 4.69 9.34
N LYS A 18 -29.90 3.96 10.16
CA LYS A 18 -30.06 2.49 10.02
C LYS A 18 -30.67 2.05 8.69
N HIS A 19 -31.61 2.82 8.15
CA HIS A 19 -32.21 2.49 6.86
C HIS A 19 -31.19 2.60 5.72
N ASP A 20 -30.37 3.67 5.73
CA ASP A 20 -29.34 3.87 4.71
C ASP A 20 -28.22 2.85 4.85
N GLN A 21 -27.84 2.47 6.08
CA GLN A 21 -26.87 1.41 6.33
C GLN A 21 -27.30 0.10 5.65
N GLU A 22 -28.55 -0.33 5.85
CA GLU A 22 -29.09 -1.55 5.23
C GLU A 22 -29.14 -1.44 3.70
N ASN A 23 -29.57 -0.30 3.17
CA ASN A 23 -29.60 -0.05 1.73
C ASN A 23 -28.19 -0.13 1.11
N TRP A 24 -27.20 0.54 1.69
CA TRP A 24 -25.82 0.51 1.21
C TRP A 24 -25.22 -0.88 1.26
N LYS A 25 -25.52 -1.64 2.31
CA LYS A 25 -25.11 -3.04 2.43
C LYS A 25 -25.65 -3.88 1.27
N ILE A 26 -26.96 -3.86 1.02
CA ILE A 26 -27.61 -4.62 -0.08
C ILE A 26 -26.99 -4.24 -1.44
N LEU A 27 -26.81 -2.94 -1.69
CA LEU A 27 -26.20 -2.47 -2.93
C LEU A 27 -24.75 -2.94 -3.08
N SER A 28 -23.98 -2.92 -1.99
CA SER A 28 -22.59 -3.36 -2.01
C SER A 28 -22.48 -4.86 -2.30
N GLU A 29 -23.31 -5.70 -1.68
CA GLU A 29 -23.37 -7.15 -1.92
C GLU A 29 -23.68 -7.48 -3.39
N GLN A 30 -24.62 -6.75 -4.00
CA GLN A 30 -24.92 -6.93 -5.42
C GLN A 30 -23.73 -6.55 -6.32
N ARG A 31 -22.98 -5.49 -5.98
CA ARG A 31 -21.78 -5.08 -6.73
C ARG A 31 -20.61 -6.04 -6.52
N ILE A 32 -20.47 -6.63 -5.34
CA ILE A 32 -19.49 -7.69 -5.05
C ILE A 32 -19.78 -8.90 -5.96
N LYS A 33 -21.03 -9.38 -5.97
CA LYS A 33 -21.45 -10.51 -6.81
C LYS A 33 -21.15 -10.26 -8.29
N ASN A 34 -21.46 -9.06 -8.79
CA ASN A 34 -21.19 -8.71 -10.18
C ASN A 34 -19.67 -8.67 -10.47
N THR A 35 -18.88 -8.13 -9.54
CA THR A 35 -17.41 -8.09 -9.66
C THR A 35 -16.82 -9.50 -9.66
N HIS A 36 -17.33 -10.41 -8.83
CA HIS A 36 -16.89 -11.81 -8.83
C HIS A 36 -17.20 -12.52 -10.15
N ALA A 37 -18.34 -12.21 -10.78
CA ALA A 37 -18.70 -12.75 -12.08
C ALA A 37 -17.81 -12.23 -13.23
N MET A 38 -16.97 -11.22 -13.00
CA MET A 38 -15.97 -10.72 -13.95
C MET A 38 -14.65 -11.50 -13.92
N PHE A 39 -14.58 -12.58 -13.13
CA PHE A 39 -13.38 -13.40 -12.99
C PHE A 39 -13.39 -14.58 -13.97
N PHE A 40 -12.51 -14.52 -14.97
CA PHE A 40 -12.37 -15.54 -16.02
C PHE A 40 -10.90 -15.92 -16.17
N ASP A 41 -10.63 -17.23 -16.32
CA ASP A 41 -9.28 -17.76 -16.55
C ASP A 41 -8.26 -17.23 -15.54
N ASN A 42 -8.62 -17.26 -14.25
CA ASN A 42 -7.80 -16.78 -13.13
C ASN A 42 -7.44 -15.28 -13.21
N TRP A 43 -8.28 -14.45 -13.82
CA TRP A 43 -8.06 -13.01 -13.96
C TRP A 43 -9.37 -12.22 -13.98
N PHE A 44 -9.36 -11.00 -13.43
CA PHE A 44 -10.47 -10.07 -13.61
C PHE A 44 -10.42 -9.45 -15.01
N ARG A 45 -11.54 -9.50 -15.73
CA ARG A 45 -11.68 -9.03 -17.11
C ARG A 45 -12.76 -7.97 -17.22
N ASP A 46 -12.55 -7.02 -18.12
CA ASP A 46 -13.66 -6.17 -18.58
C ASP A 46 -14.65 -7.01 -19.40
N ILE A 47 -15.92 -6.60 -19.37
CA ILE A 47 -17.01 -7.27 -20.07
C ILE A 47 -17.52 -6.39 -21.20
N ASP A 48 -17.63 -6.95 -22.41
CA ASP A 48 -18.34 -6.29 -23.49
C ASP A 48 -19.85 -6.34 -23.20
N ALA A 49 -20.44 -5.19 -22.87
CA ALA A 49 -21.85 -5.08 -22.54
C ALA A 49 -22.80 -5.48 -23.69
N ARG A 50 -22.32 -5.49 -24.94
CA ARG A 50 -23.12 -5.88 -26.12
C ARG A 50 -23.29 -7.38 -26.23
N THR A 51 -22.27 -8.15 -25.81
CA THR A 51 -22.24 -9.61 -25.94
C THR A 51 -22.25 -10.34 -24.61
N ASN A 52 -22.08 -9.62 -23.51
CA ASN A 52 -21.88 -10.15 -22.16
C ASN A 52 -20.73 -11.19 -22.08
N LYS A 53 -19.65 -10.93 -22.83
CA LYS A 53 -18.46 -11.80 -22.89
C LYS A 53 -17.23 -11.03 -22.38
N PRO A 54 -16.25 -11.72 -21.77
CA PRO A 54 -15.01 -11.08 -21.36
C PRO A 54 -14.24 -10.55 -22.57
N ILE A 55 -13.68 -9.35 -22.42
CA ILE A 55 -12.73 -8.77 -23.37
C ILE A 55 -11.36 -9.40 -23.08
N ILE A 56 -10.89 -10.21 -24.01
CA ILE A 56 -9.59 -10.90 -23.92
C ILE A 56 -8.69 -10.31 -24.98
N LEU A 57 -7.79 -9.42 -24.55
CA LEU A 57 -6.70 -8.91 -25.37
C LEU A 57 -5.46 -9.81 -25.17
N PRO A 58 -4.85 -10.34 -26.24
CA PRO A 58 -3.60 -11.09 -26.13
C PRO A 58 -2.54 -10.25 -25.42
N GLU A 59 -1.83 -10.88 -24.46
CA GLU A 59 -0.69 -10.28 -23.74
C GLU A 59 -0.98 -8.98 -22.96
N TYR A 60 -2.26 -8.65 -22.74
CA TYR A 60 -2.65 -7.48 -21.96
C TYR A 60 -2.94 -7.83 -20.50
N PHE A 61 -2.03 -7.43 -19.61
CA PHE A 61 -2.22 -7.43 -18.17
C PHE A 61 -1.86 -6.06 -17.62
N ASP A 62 -2.87 -5.28 -17.24
CA ASP A 62 -2.68 -3.99 -16.55
C ASP A 62 -2.74 -4.20 -15.03
N LEU A 63 -1.87 -3.54 -14.28
CA LEU A 63 -1.91 -3.50 -12.82
C LEU A 63 -3.27 -3.04 -12.28
N MET A 64 -3.95 -2.15 -12.99
CA MET A 64 -5.30 -1.66 -12.63
C MET A 64 -6.34 -2.79 -12.56
N MET A 65 -6.13 -3.92 -13.25
CA MET A 65 -7.04 -5.07 -13.17
C MET A 65 -6.95 -5.81 -11.83
N LEU A 66 -5.98 -5.46 -10.97
CA LEU A 66 -5.96 -5.87 -9.56
C LEU A 66 -6.91 -5.03 -8.68
N ALA A 67 -7.69 -4.10 -9.24
CA ALA A 67 -8.62 -3.26 -8.48
C ALA A 67 -9.59 -4.04 -7.57
N PRO A 68 -10.17 -5.19 -7.97
CA PRO A 68 -11.02 -5.96 -7.04
C PRO A 68 -10.27 -6.46 -5.81
N LEU A 69 -8.98 -6.80 -5.96
CA LEU A 69 -8.14 -7.19 -4.82
C LEU A 69 -7.71 -5.97 -4.00
N THR A 70 -7.40 -4.84 -4.65
CA THR A 70 -7.12 -3.54 -4.00
C THR A 70 -8.26 -3.11 -3.08
N CYS A 71 -9.50 -3.23 -3.56
CA CYS A 71 -10.69 -2.83 -2.84
C CYS A 71 -11.18 -3.89 -1.81
N GLY A 72 -10.46 -5.00 -1.61
CA GLY A 72 -10.87 -6.07 -0.69
C GLY A 72 -12.14 -6.82 -1.13
N ILE A 73 -12.44 -6.81 -2.43
CA ILE A 73 -13.64 -7.40 -3.00
C ILE A 73 -13.40 -8.84 -3.47
N ALA A 74 -12.20 -9.15 -3.97
CA ALA A 74 -11.86 -10.51 -4.42
C ALA A 74 -12.04 -11.52 -3.28
N ASN A 75 -12.65 -12.67 -3.57
CA ASN A 75 -12.78 -13.75 -2.60
C ASN A 75 -11.45 -14.54 -2.44
N GLU A 76 -11.42 -15.50 -1.53
CA GLU A 76 -10.19 -16.26 -1.23
C GLU A 76 -9.64 -17.04 -2.42
N GLU A 77 -10.52 -17.70 -3.20
CA GLU A 77 -10.15 -18.47 -4.40
C GLU A 77 -9.55 -17.54 -5.47
N GLN A 78 -10.23 -16.43 -5.74
CA GLN A 78 -9.76 -15.40 -6.68
C GLN A 78 -8.41 -14.82 -6.24
N THR A 79 -8.26 -14.53 -4.93
CA THR A 79 -7.02 -14.00 -4.37
C THR A 79 -5.86 -14.98 -4.57
N LYS A 80 -6.07 -16.26 -4.27
CA LYS A 80 -5.07 -17.32 -4.49
C LYS A 80 -4.68 -17.43 -5.96
N ALA A 81 -5.66 -17.41 -6.86
CA ALA A 81 -5.44 -17.50 -8.31
C ALA A 81 -4.64 -16.31 -8.87
N LEU A 82 -4.76 -15.12 -8.25
CA LEU A 82 -4.02 -13.92 -8.65
C LEU A 82 -2.54 -13.91 -8.24
N LYS A 83 -2.08 -14.81 -7.36
CA LYS A 83 -0.70 -14.80 -6.85
C LYS A 83 0.35 -14.84 -7.98
N ILE A 84 0.14 -15.69 -8.98
CA ILE A 84 1.02 -15.82 -10.16
C ILE A 84 1.13 -14.53 -10.98
N LYS A 85 0.16 -13.62 -10.85
CA LYS A 85 0.13 -12.35 -11.59
C LYS A 85 1.07 -11.33 -10.96
N PHE A 86 1.21 -11.32 -9.64
CA PHE A 86 2.25 -10.52 -8.98
C PHE A 86 3.66 -10.94 -9.47
N GLU A 87 3.93 -12.25 -9.58
CA GLU A 87 5.20 -12.75 -10.12
C GLU A 87 5.40 -12.40 -11.59
N TYR A 88 4.31 -12.32 -12.38
CA TYR A 88 4.38 -11.82 -13.75
C TYR A 88 4.80 -10.33 -13.77
N PHE A 89 4.18 -9.49 -12.94
CA PHE A 89 4.53 -8.06 -12.84
C PHE A 89 5.96 -7.83 -12.34
N GLN A 90 6.46 -8.68 -11.44
CA GLN A 90 7.85 -8.60 -10.98
C GLN A 90 8.86 -8.90 -12.08
N ARG A 91 8.54 -9.85 -12.97
CA ARG A 91 9.38 -10.22 -14.13
C ARG A 91 9.21 -9.28 -15.33
N GLY A 92 8.10 -8.55 -15.37
CA GLY A 92 7.75 -7.63 -16.44
C GLY A 92 8.72 -6.45 -16.55
N THR A 93 8.55 -5.67 -17.62
CA THR A 93 9.31 -4.42 -17.80
C THR A 93 8.68 -3.30 -16.98
N ASN A 94 9.49 -2.32 -16.56
CA ASN A 94 9.05 -1.15 -15.79
C ASN A 94 7.99 -0.28 -16.49
N SER A 95 7.63 -0.55 -17.75
CA SER A 95 6.60 0.20 -18.49
C SER A 95 5.23 0.17 -17.80
N GLN A 96 4.94 -0.91 -17.05
CA GLN A 96 3.68 -1.07 -16.31
C GLN A 96 3.63 -0.28 -14.99
N SER A 97 4.74 0.35 -14.56
CA SER A 97 4.79 1.21 -13.37
C SER A 97 4.99 2.69 -13.71
N GLN A 98 4.63 3.10 -14.93
CA GLN A 98 4.73 4.50 -15.34
C GLN A 98 3.58 5.34 -14.79
N TRP A 99 2.37 4.80 -14.65
CA TRP A 99 1.24 5.58 -14.17
C TRP A 99 1.09 5.41 -12.64
N PRO A 100 1.15 6.48 -11.84
CA PRO A 100 1.15 6.38 -10.38
C PRO A 100 -0.01 5.58 -9.76
N PRO A 101 -1.26 5.69 -10.27
CA PRO A 101 -2.36 4.84 -9.81
C PRO A 101 -2.09 3.33 -9.92
N GLN A 102 -1.30 2.89 -10.92
CA GLN A 102 -0.95 1.47 -11.06
C GLN A 102 -0.12 0.97 -9.86
N ILE A 103 0.80 1.79 -9.36
CA ILE A 103 1.60 1.44 -8.18
C ILE A 103 0.74 1.44 -6.92
N PHE A 104 -0.20 2.38 -6.79
CA PHE A 104 -1.17 2.35 -5.70
C PHE A 104 -1.98 1.05 -5.72
N THR A 105 -2.57 0.69 -6.88
CA THR A 105 -3.31 -0.56 -7.04
C THR A 105 -2.46 -1.79 -6.73
N LEU A 106 -1.22 -1.85 -7.23
CA LEU A 106 -0.30 -2.94 -6.90
C LEU A 106 -0.06 -3.07 -5.40
N CYS A 107 0.26 -1.96 -4.72
CA CYS A 107 0.61 -1.96 -3.30
C CYS A 107 -0.58 -2.34 -2.40
N GLU A 108 -1.78 -1.83 -2.67
CA GLU A 108 -2.97 -2.18 -1.90
C GLU A 108 -3.47 -3.60 -2.22
N ALA A 109 -3.40 -4.04 -3.49
CA ALA A 109 -3.69 -5.42 -3.85
C ALA A 109 -2.71 -6.40 -3.18
N ALA A 110 -1.42 -6.08 -3.11
CA ALA A 110 -0.42 -6.90 -2.47
C ALA A 110 -0.61 -7.02 -0.95
N TRP A 111 -1.14 -5.96 -0.30
CA TRP A 111 -1.55 -6.02 1.10
C TRP A 111 -2.70 -7.01 1.32
N ASN A 112 -3.69 -7.00 0.44
CA ASN A 112 -4.85 -7.89 0.54
C ASN A 112 -4.57 -9.32 0.03
N GLY A 113 -3.58 -9.51 -0.85
CA GLY A 113 -3.25 -10.78 -1.50
C GLY A 113 -1.97 -11.46 -1.04
N ASP A 114 -1.36 -11.02 0.06
CA ASP A 114 -0.13 -11.58 0.62
C ASP A 114 1.05 -11.64 -0.39
N ALA A 115 1.28 -10.51 -1.08
CA ALA A 115 2.35 -10.35 -2.08
C ALA A 115 3.19 -9.08 -1.82
N ARG A 116 3.31 -8.69 -0.54
CA ARG A 116 3.95 -7.42 -0.12
C ARG A 116 5.42 -7.35 -0.48
N ASP A 117 6.12 -8.47 -0.46
CA ASP A 117 7.53 -8.61 -0.85
C ASP A 117 7.74 -8.20 -2.32
N ILE A 118 6.90 -8.74 -3.21
CA ILE A 118 6.92 -8.40 -4.63
C ILE A 118 6.61 -6.91 -4.83
N ALA A 119 5.58 -6.40 -4.16
CA ALA A 119 5.22 -4.99 -4.26
C ALA A 119 6.31 -4.06 -3.71
N ALA A 120 6.99 -4.43 -2.62
CA ALA A 120 8.09 -3.66 -2.06
C ALA A 120 9.28 -3.57 -3.02
N ASP A 121 9.65 -4.67 -3.68
CA ASP A 121 10.73 -4.67 -4.67
C ASP A 121 10.40 -3.81 -5.90
N ILE A 122 9.18 -3.94 -6.45
CA ILE A 122 8.72 -3.12 -7.58
C ILE A 122 8.66 -1.64 -7.19
N LEU A 123 8.15 -1.34 -6.00
CA LEU A 123 8.06 0.03 -5.48
C LEU A 123 9.45 0.65 -5.27
N ALA A 124 10.42 -0.12 -4.76
CA ALA A 124 11.79 0.36 -4.55
C ALA A 124 12.49 0.69 -5.87
N SER A 125 12.36 -0.19 -6.87
CA SER A 125 12.84 0.05 -8.23
C SER A 125 12.19 1.27 -8.87
N THR A 126 10.86 1.41 -8.69
CA THR A 126 10.11 2.57 -9.17
C THR A 126 10.57 3.85 -8.48
N ALA A 127 10.75 3.83 -7.16
CA ALA A 127 11.19 4.98 -6.39
C ALA A 127 12.59 5.44 -6.78
N ASP A 128 13.53 4.50 -6.94
CA ASP A 128 14.88 4.80 -7.41
C ASP A 128 14.86 5.43 -8.81
N ARG A 129 14.04 4.91 -9.74
CA ARG A 129 13.87 5.49 -11.08
C ARG A 129 13.26 6.90 -11.07
N VAL A 130 12.26 7.13 -10.23
CA VAL A 130 11.52 8.40 -10.15
C VAL A 130 12.37 9.46 -9.44
N TYR A 131 12.86 9.16 -8.25
CA TYR A 131 13.58 10.14 -7.42
C TYR A 131 14.94 10.54 -8.00
N ARG A 132 15.66 9.66 -8.70
CA ARG A 132 16.88 10.09 -9.44
C ARG A 132 16.65 11.25 -10.39
N ARG A 133 15.42 11.42 -10.88
CA ARG A 133 15.05 12.51 -11.79
C ARG A 133 14.40 13.67 -11.06
N THR A 134 13.42 13.42 -10.18
CA THR A 134 12.76 14.51 -9.45
C THR A 134 13.70 15.18 -8.45
N ASP A 135 14.73 14.49 -7.95
CA ASP A 135 15.75 15.06 -7.06
C ASP A 135 16.90 15.74 -7.84
N SER A 136 16.81 15.81 -9.17
CA SER A 136 17.72 16.63 -9.97
C SER A 136 17.76 18.05 -9.41
N ARG A 137 18.93 18.71 -9.41
CA ARG A 137 19.02 20.14 -9.05
C ARG A 137 19.01 21.06 -10.26
N LYS A 138 18.79 20.50 -11.45
CA LYS A 138 18.78 21.22 -12.72
C LYS A 138 17.47 20.97 -13.43
N VAL A 139 16.90 22.03 -14.01
CA VAL A 139 15.82 21.90 -14.98
C VAL A 139 16.38 21.17 -16.19
N LEU A 140 15.72 20.09 -16.59
CA LEU A 140 16.08 19.34 -17.79
C LEU A 140 15.25 19.88 -18.94
N TYR A 141 15.88 20.45 -19.96
CA TYR A 141 15.22 20.91 -21.17
C TYR A 141 15.37 19.85 -22.27
N TYR A 142 14.29 19.58 -22.99
CA TYR A 142 14.30 18.93 -24.30
C TYR A 142 13.66 19.87 -25.32
N ASP A 143 13.99 19.69 -26.61
CA ASP A 143 13.46 20.45 -27.75
C ASP A 143 11.97 20.19 -28.01
N SER A 144 11.11 20.41 -27.01
CA SER A 144 9.67 20.49 -27.18
C SER A 144 9.05 21.33 -26.06
N THR A 145 7.99 22.06 -26.38
CA THR A 145 7.26 23.00 -25.50
C THR A 145 6.71 22.35 -24.22
N PHE A 146 6.65 21.02 -24.16
CA PHE A 146 6.17 20.24 -23.00
C PHE A 146 7.21 19.28 -22.43
N SER A 147 8.49 19.43 -22.81
CA SER A 147 9.55 18.51 -22.41
C SER A 147 10.62 19.18 -21.55
N TYR A 148 10.21 20.08 -20.66
CA TYR A 148 11.07 20.47 -19.54
C TYR A 148 10.69 19.70 -18.26
N ARG A 149 11.66 19.51 -17.35
CA ARG A 149 11.45 18.87 -16.05
C ARG A 149 11.84 19.78 -14.91
N VAL A 150 10.89 20.09 -14.03
CA VAL A 150 11.15 20.86 -12.82
C VAL A 150 11.48 19.93 -11.65
N PRO A 151 12.68 20.04 -11.06
CA PRO A 151 13.00 19.41 -9.79
C PRO A 151 11.91 19.52 -8.72
N GLY A 152 11.62 18.40 -8.04
CA GLY A 152 10.64 18.35 -6.97
C GLY A 152 9.17 18.40 -7.41
N VAL A 153 8.89 18.45 -8.72
CA VAL A 153 7.52 18.49 -9.25
C VAL A 153 7.09 17.12 -9.75
N ALA A 154 5.92 16.67 -9.33
CA ALA A 154 5.33 15.40 -9.72
C ALA A 154 4.79 15.42 -11.17
N ASN A 155 4.92 14.30 -11.88
CA ASN A 155 4.40 14.12 -13.23
C ASN A 155 3.14 13.26 -13.28
N GLU A 156 2.33 13.46 -14.32
CA GLU A 156 1.15 12.65 -14.62
C GLU A 156 1.52 11.16 -14.80
N PHE A 157 2.57 10.93 -15.58
CA PHE A 157 3.21 9.64 -15.81
C PHE A 157 4.68 9.78 -15.44
N TRP A 158 5.19 8.83 -14.66
CA TRP A 158 6.60 8.72 -14.33
C TRP A 158 7.41 8.18 -15.50
N PRO A 159 8.56 8.79 -15.82
CA PRO A 159 9.32 8.45 -17.02
C PRO A 159 9.95 7.06 -16.92
N VAL A 160 9.76 6.21 -17.92
CA VAL A 160 10.54 4.97 -18.11
C VAL A 160 11.69 5.21 -19.09
N LYS A 161 12.43 4.19 -19.51
CA LYS A 161 13.63 4.39 -20.34
C LYS A 161 13.26 4.86 -21.75
N GLU A 162 12.17 4.32 -22.29
CA GLU A 162 11.72 4.55 -23.67
C GLU A 162 10.58 5.57 -23.76
N ILE A 163 9.96 5.95 -22.63
CA ILE A 163 8.77 6.82 -22.59
C ILE A 163 9.08 8.04 -21.70
N PRO A 164 8.93 9.27 -22.23
CA PRO A 164 9.10 10.48 -21.43
C PRO A 164 8.01 10.57 -20.35
N ALA A 165 8.25 11.38 -19.32
CA ALA A 165 7.21 11.64 -18.33
C ALA A 165 6.03 12.40 -18.96
N GLY A 166 4.86 12.28 -18.34
CA GLY A 166 3.67 13.06 -18.70
C GLY A 166 3.80 14.53 -18.30
N GLY A 167 2.66 15.23 -18.28
CA GLY A 167 2.58 16.62 -17.81
C GLY A 167 3.09 16.79 -16.38
N GLU A 168 3.55 17.99 -16.02
CA GLU A 168 4.00 18.32 -14.67
C GLU A 168 2.87 18.85 -13.78
N ASN A 169 3.09 18.91 -12.48
CA ASN A 169 2.15 19.40 -11.47
C ASN A 169 0.87 18.56 -11.35
N TYR A 170 1.01 17.23 -11.47
CA TYR A 170 -0.08 16.28 -11.28
C TYR A 170 -0.02 15.66 -9.89
N GLY A 171 -1.04 15.92 -9.07
CA GLY A 171 -1.08 15.47 -7.67
C GLY A 171 -0.95 13.96 -7.50
N TRP A 172 -1.51 13.15 -8.41
CA TRP A 172 -1.36 11.69 -8.32
C TRP A 172 0.07 11.21 -8.54
N GLY A 173 0.91 12.02 -9.21
CA GLY A 173 2.34 11.78 -9.35
C GLY A 173 3.12 11.86 -8.05
N ALA A 174 2.53 12.46 -7.02
CA ALA A 174 3.12 12.63 -5.69
C ALA A 174 2.69 11.54 -4.69
N THR A 175 2.12 10.42 -5.15
CA THR A 175 1.68 9.30 -4.28
C THR A 175 2.81 8.40 -3.81
N LEU A 176 4.02 8.54 -4.37
CA LEU A 176 5.15 7.66 -4.09
C LEU A 176 5.59 7.64 -2.61
N PRO A 177 5.72 8.78 -1.88
CA PRO A 177 6.00 8.77 -0.45
C PRO A 177 4.99 7.96 0.35
N MET A 178 3.69 8.10 0.05
CA MET A 178 2.62 7.37 0.71
C MET A 178 2.78 5.86 0.48
N ASN A 179 3.04 5.42 -0.75
CA ASN A 179 3.27 4.01 -1.05
C ASN A 179 4.51 3.45 -0.32
N ILE A 180 5.59 4.23 -0.19
CA ILE A 180 6.79 3.84 0.57
C ILE A 180 6.46 3.65 2.05
N LEU A 181 5.70 4.58 2.65
CA LEU A 181 5.27 4.49 4.04
C LEU A 181 4.40 3.26 4.30
N ARG A 182 3.44 2.98 3.40
CA ARG A 182 2.48 1.88 3.57
C ARG A 182 3.06 0.50 3.27
N THR A 183 3.99 0.41 2.32
CA THR A 183 4.47 -0.89 1.79
C THR A 183 5.86 -1.26 2.29
N ILE A 184 6.83 -0.34 2.28
CA ILE A 184 8.22 -0.64 2.68
C ILE A 184 8.41 -0.44 4.18
N VAL A 185 8.05 0.75 4.68
CA VAL A 185 8.05 1.04 6.12
C VAL A 185 6.97 0.18 6.79
N GLY A 186 5.83 0.02 6.13
CA GLY A 186 4.78 -0.89 6.58
C GLY A 186 3.86 -0.28 7.64
N PHE A 187 3.83 1.05 7.77
CA PHE A 187 2.83 1.71 8.60
C PHE A 187 1.49 1.76 7.85
N ARG A 188 0.44 1.19 8.43
CA ARG A 188 -0.93 1.27 7.89
C ARG A 188 -1.95 1.50 9.00
N GLU A 189 -2.94 2.32 8.75
CA GLU A 189 -4.02 2.60 9.70
C GLU A 189 -4.89 1.36 9.93
N SER A 190 -5.42 1.20 11.14
CA SER A 190 -6.48 0.22 11.40
C SER A 190 -7.84 0.78 10.99
N ASN A 191 -8.78 -0.13 10.67
CA ASN A 191 -10.18 0.20 10.43
C ASN A 191 -10.96 0.43 11.73
N ASP A 192 -10.38 0.11 12.90
CA ASP A 192 -11.01 0.36 14.21
C ASP A 192 -11.05 1.86 14.50
N LEU A 193 -12.25 2.45 14.54
CA LEU A 193 -12.45 3.89 14.75
C LEU A 193 -12.37 4.31 16.23
N HIS A 194 -12.37 3.36 17.16
CA HIS A 194 -12.50 3.61 18.60
C HIS A 194 -11.17 3.48 19.35
N THR A 195 -10.24 2.68 18.84
CA THR A 195 -8.92 2.49 19.48
C THR A 195 -7.80 3.08 18.65
N THR A 196 -6.75 3.62 19.30
CA THR A 196 -5.55 4.04 18.57
C THR A 196 -4.73 2.80 18.20
N GLU A 197 -5.13 2.20 17.10
CA GLU A 197 -4.54 0.98 16.54
C GLU A 197 -4.04 1.21 15.11
N PHE A 198 -2.87 0.64 14.80
CA PHE A 198 -2.33 0.58 13.45
C PHE A 198 -1.54 -0.71 13.22
N PHE A 199 -1.31 -1.04 11.95
CA PHE A 199 -0.42 -2.11 11.55
C PHE A 199 1.01 -1.60 11.35
N LEU A 200 1.95 -2.41 11.80
CA LEU A 200 3.37 -2.27 11.49
C LEU A 200 3.83 -3.53 10.77
N ALA A 201 4.14 -3.41 9.48
CA ALA A 201 4.34 -4.53 8.58
C ALA A 201 5.55 -4.30 7.65
N PRO A 202 6.77 -4.16 8.19
CA PRO A 202 7.93 -3.81 7.40
C PRO A 202 8.17 -4.82 6.28
N MET A 203 8.50 -4.30 5.11
CA MET A 203 8.92 -5.09 3.96
C MET A 203 10.07 -4.38 3.27
N LEU A 204 11.23 -4.43 3.91
CA LEU A 204 12.48 -3.89 3.39
C LEU A 204 12.89 -4.71 2.15
N PRO A 205 12.97 -4.09 0.95
CA PRO A 205 13.38 -4.75 -0.27
C PRO A 205 14.85 -5.18 -0.20
N ASN A 206 15.21 -6.17 -1.03
CA ASN A 206 16.52 -6.83 -0.99
C ASN A 206 17.70 -5.84 -1.12
N ASN A 207 17.54 -4.77 -1.90
CA ASN A 207 18.58 -3.77 -2.13
C ASN A 207 18.92 -2.90 -0.91
N ILE A 208 18.02 -2.80 0.08
CA ILE A 208 18.25 -2.07 1.33
C ILE A 208 18.37 -2.99 2.54
N MET A 209 18.08 -4.29 2.39
CA MET A 209 18.20 -5.27 3.47
C MET A 209 19.66 -5.70 3.73
N LYS A 210 20.47 -4.77 4.25
CA LYS A 210 21.94 -4.92 4.43
C LYS A 210 22.33 -4.88 5.92
N ALA A 211 23.02 -5.91 6.40
CA ALA A 211 23.51 -6.01 7.79
C ALA A 211 24.19 -4.72 8.28
N GLY A 212 23.81 -4.27 9.48
CA GLY A 212 24.27 -3.05 10.14
C GLY A 212 23.65 -1.75 9.61
N LYS A 213 22.80 -1.79 8.58
CA LYS A 213 22.09 -0.58 8.11
C LYS A 213 20.89 -0.27 8.98
N LYS A 214 20.73 1.03 9.24
CA LYS A 214 19.59 1.61 9.95
C LYS A 214 18.81 2.54 9.03
N TYR A 215 17.50 2.35 8.98
CA TYR A 215 16.56 3.18 8.25
C TYR A 215 15.54 3.76 9.21
N SER A 216 15.11 5.00 9.01
CA SER A 216 14.12 5.61 9.87
C SER A 216 13.17 6.54 9.14
N VAL A 217 11.96 6.63 9.69
CA VAL A 217 10.99 7.69 9.38
C VAL A 217 10.69 8.42 10.68
N ASN A 218 10.80 9.74 10.63
CA ASN A 218 10.57 10.58 11.80
C ASN A 218 9.24 11.32 11.65
N ASN A 219 8.68 11.72 12.80
CA ASN A 219 7.52 12.62 12.84
C ASN A 219 6.26 12.03 12.16
N LEU A 220 6.05 10.72 12.26
CA LEU A 220 4.77 10.12 11.88
C LEU A 220 3.71 10.53 12.89
N CYS A 221 2.56 10.96 12.39
CA CYS A 221 1.43 11.40 13.20
C CYS A 221 0.24 10.50 12.87
N TYR A 222 -0.32 9.86 13.89
CA TYR A 222 -1.53 9.06 13.77
C TYR A 222 -2.42 9.27 14.99
N ARG A 223 -3.59 9.86 14.76
CA ARG A 223 -4.52 10.28 15.82
C ARG A 223 -3.81 11.15 16.86
N ASN A 224 -3.77 10.72 18.11
CA ASN A 224 -3.16 11.41 19.24
C ASN A 224 -1.72 10.94 19.55
N VAL A 225 -1.11 10.12 18.67
CA VAL A 225 0.25 9.63 18.83
C VAL A 225 1.14 10.19 17.73
N LYS A 226 2.32 10.66 18.14
CA LYS A 226 3.41 11.05 17.25
C LYS A 226 4.60 10.14 17.50
N PHE A 227 5.18 9.54 16.47
CA PHE A 227 6.28 8.58 16.64
C PHE A 227 7.34 8.67 15.55
N ASN A 228 8.54 8.27 15.94
CA ASN A 228 9.65 7.96 15.05
C ASN A 228 9.79 6.45 15.00
N LEU A 229 10.07 5.92 13.83
CA LEU A 229 10.16 4.50 13.58
C LEU A 229 11.50 4.20 12.93
N SER A 230 12.24 3.27 13.52
CA SER A 230 13.55 2.86 13.04
C SER A 230 13.63 1.35 12.86
N TYR A 231 14.37 0.93 11.85
CA TYR A 231 14.68 -0.46 11.55
C TYR A 231 16.18 -0.61 11.46
N GLU A 232 16.77 -1.48 12.27
CA GLU A 232 18.17 -1.89 12.13
C GLU A 232 18.24 -3.32 11.62
N VAL A 233 18.91 -3.50 10.49
CA VAL A 233 19.12 -4.81 9.88
C VAL A 233 20.22 -5.54 10.63
N LYS A 234 19.88 -6.59 11.39
CA LYS A 234 20.86 -7.34 12.19
C LYS A 234 21.58 -8.37 11.32
N LYS A 235 20.85 -9.32 10.75
CA LYS A 235 21.38 -10.36 9.85
C LYS A 235 20.27 -11.01 9.03
N SER A 236 20.54 -11.35 7.76
CA SER A 236 19.55 -12.00 6.89
C SER A 236 18.21 -11.26 6.94
N ASN A 237 17.12 -11.93 7.31
CA ASN A 237 15.78 -11.35 7.43
C ASN A 237 15.46 -10.75 8.81
N LEU A 238 16.40 -10.79 9.76
CA LEU A 238 16.21 -10.29 11.13
C LEU A 238 16.43 -8.78 11.21
N ILE A 239 15.41 -8.08 11.70
CA ILE A 239 15.42 -6.64 11.97
C ILE A 239 15.13 -6.36 13.45
N GLU A 240 15.75 -5.32 13.98
CA GLU A 240 15.30 -4.69 15.23
C GLU A 240 14.44 -3.48 14.86
N ILE A 241 13.25 -3.42 15.44
CA ILE A 241 12.32 -2.31 15.28
C ILE A 241 12.38 -1.48 16.55
N THR A 242 12.60 -0.17 16.41
CA THR A 242 12.50 0.80 17.50
C THR A 242 11.44 1.83 17.19
N MET A 243 10.55 2.08 18.15
CA MET A 243 9.54 3.13 18.08
C MET A 243 9.71 4.08 19.27
N ASP A 244 10.15 5.29 19.00
CA ASP A 244 10.15 6.39 19.96
C ASP A 244 8.86 7.17 19.75
N TYR A 245 7.99 7.26 20.75
CA TYR A 245 6.68 7.88 20.58
C TYR A 245 6.41 8.97 21.62
N LYS A 246 5.41 9.79 21.31
CA LYS A 246 4.90 10.86 22.15
C LYS A 246 3.39 10.81 22.11
N MET A 247 2.79 10.68 23.28
CA MET A 247 1.34 10.68 23.47
C MET A 247 1.05 11.39 24.78
N GLN A 248 -0.01 12.21 24.83
CA GLN A 248 -0.38 12.92 26.05
C GLN A 248 -0.88 11.98 27.16
N THR A 249 -1.44 10.82 26.78
CA THR A 249 -1.97 9.81 27.72
C THR A 249 -1.87 8.40 27.11
N PRO A 250 -0.81 7.64 27.38
CA PRO A 250 -0.85 6.18 27.23
C PRO A 250 -0.94 5.53 28.61
N LEU A 251 -1.99 4.73 28.85
CA LEU A 251 -2.05 3.82 29.98
C LEU A 251 -1.29 2.52 29.65
N SER A 252 -1.36 2.04 28.40
CA SER A 252 -0.60 0.87 27.94
C SER A 252 -0.34 0.84 26.43
N VAL A 253 0.72 0.11 26.03
CA VAL A 253 0.97 -0.24 24.62
C VAL A 253 1.12 -1.75 24.49
N THR A 254 0.40 -2.31 23.51
CA THR A 254 0.50 -3.72 23.16
C THR A 254 0.93 -3.84 21.70
N ILE A 255 1.95 -4.67 21.46
CA ILE A 255 2.37 -5.09 20.13
C ILE A 255 2.16 -6.60 20.04
N SER A 256 1.29 -7.02 19.11
CA SER A 256 1.02 -8.43 18.85
C SER A 256 1.26 -8.78 17.40
N GLN A 257 1.66 -10.03 17.13
CA GLN A 257 1.76 -10.54 15.78
C GLN A 257 0.35 -10.82 15.24
N ARG A 258 0.02 -10.31 14.05
CA ARG A 258 -1.31 -10.51 13.43
C ARG A 258 -1.61 -11.99 13.24
N ASN A 259 -0.61 -12.76 12.81
CA ASN A 259 -0.72 -14.20 12.65
C ASN A 259 -0.36 -14.88 13.97
N GLY A 260 -1.33 -15.57 14.58
CA GLY A 260 -1.13 -16.32 15.82
C GLY A 260 -1.35 -15.52 17.11
N GLY A 261 -1.56 -14.20 17.04
CA GLY A 261 -1.95 -13.37 18.19
C GLY A 261 -0.91 -13.24 19.30
N LYS A 262 0.32 -13.70 19.07
CA LYS A 262 1.39 -13.68 20.07
C LYS A 262 1.70 -12.23 20.45
N VAL A 263 1.59 -11.91 21.72
CA VAL A 263 2.04 -10.64 22.29
C VAL A 263 3.57 -10.62 22.30
N ILE A 264 4.16 -9.62 21.65
CA ILE A 264 5.60 -9.40 21.56
C ILE A 264 6.04 -8.39 22.62
N VAL A 265 5.24 -7.34 22.80
CA VAL A 265 5.46 -6.30 23.81
C VAL A 265 4.11 -6.02 24.47
N GLN A 266 4.11 -5.95 25.80
CA GLN A 266 3.02 -5.41 26.59
C GLN A 266 3.63 -4.62 27.73
N GLU A 267 3.36 -3.32 27.74
CA GLU A 267 3.92 -2.41 28.73
C GLU A 267 2.83 -1.47 29.24
N GLU A 268 2.85 -1.23 30.55
CA GLU A 268 1.95 -0.34 31.26
C GLU A 268 2.77 0.78 31.91
N LYS A 269 2.25 2.02 31.92
CA LYS A 269 2.85 3.17 32.62
C LYS A 269 4.32 3.45 32.22
N PHE A 270 4.55 3.79 30.96
CA PHE A 270 5.88 4.09 30.43
C PHE A 270 6.59 5.26 31.12
N SER A 271 7.84 5.02 31.55
CA SER A 271 8.78 6.08 31.94
C SER A 271 9.55 6.67 30.74
N GLU A 272 9.85 5.86 29.69
CA GLU A 272 10.77 6.26 28.60
C GLU A 272 10.13 6.45 27.22
N GLN A 273 8.82 6.19 27.04
CA GLN A 273 8.07 6.33 25.76
C GLN A 273 8.82 5.79 24.53
N LYS A 274 9.45 4.63 24.70
CA LYS A 274 10.28 3.97 23.69
C LYS A 274 10.09 2.48 23.77
N ILE A 275 9.88 1.84 22.62
CA ILE A 275 9.73 0.39 22.50
C ILE A 275 10.79 -0.13 21.53
N SER A 276 11.37 -1.29 21.81
CA SER A 276 12.27 -1.99 20.88
C SER A 276 12.05 -3.49 20.93
N PHE A 277 12.00 -4.13 19.76
CA PHE A 277 11.82 -5.58 19.65
C PHE A 277 12.43 -6.12 18.35
N ASN A 278 12.80 -7.39 18.38
CA ASN A 278 13.29 -8.10 17.19
C ASN A 278 12.12 -8.70 16.39
N ALA A 279 12.21 -8.66 15.08
CA ALA A 279 11.21 -9.14 14.14
C ALA A 279 11.86 -9.74 12.89
N SER A 280 11.13 -10.57 12.16
CA SER A 280 11.50 -10.90 10.79
C SER A 280 10.92 -9.85 9.85
N ASN A 281 11.70 -9.41 8.88
CA ASN A 281 11.18 -8.57 7.80
C ASN A 281 10.10 -9.36 7.04
N GLY A 282 8.97 -8.70 6.79
CA GLY A 282 7.74 -9.32 6.30
C GLY A 282 6.74 -9.73 7.38
N ASP A 283 7.11 -9.76 8.67
CA ASP A 283 6.13 -9.95 9.74
C ASP A 283 5.09 -8.80 9.77
N VAL A 284 3.89 -9.10 10.28
CA VAL A 284 2.82 -8.12 10.46
C VAL A 284 2.47 -8.03 11.93
N PHE A 285 2.58 -6.82 12.47
CA PHE A 285 2.26 -6.50 13.86
C PHE A 285 1.04 -5.58 13.93
N ILE A 286 0.27 -5.73 15.00
CA ILE A 286 -0.78 -4.81 15.41
C ILE A 286 -0.23 -4.05 16.61
N VAL A 287 -0.18 -2.72 16.50
CA VAL A 287 0.24 -1.83 17.57
C VAL A 287 -1.00 -1.11 18.10
N ARG A 288 -1.29 -1.28 19.38
CA ARG A 288 -2.45 -0.68 20.05
C ARG A 288 -2.01 0.15 21.25
N PHE A 289 -2.47 1.40 21.28
CA PHE A 289 -2.36 2.30 22.42
C PHE A 289 -3.71 2.37 23.14
N ASN A 290 -3.71 2.18 24.46
CA ASN A 290 -4.90 2.35 25.33
C ASN A 290 -4.67 3.43 26.37
#